data_AF-A0A151QVC5-F1
#
_entry.id   AF-A0A151QVC5-F1
#
_cell.length_a   1.000
_cell.length_b   1.000
_cell.length_c   1.000
_cell.angle_alpha   90.00
_cell.angle_beta   90.00
_cell.angle_gamma   90.00
#
_symmetry.space_group_name_H-M   'P 1'
#
loop_
_entity.id
_entity.type
_entity.pdbx_description
1 polymer ?
#
loop_
_entity_poly.entity_id
_entity_poly.type
_entity_poly.pdbx_seq_one_letter_code
_entity_poly.pdbx_strand_id
1 'polypeptide(L)'
;LVREFPELFPKDVSSLPPEREIEFSIDLVPGTSPISIAPYRVSPNELVELKKQIEEQQEKQFIRPSVSPWGAPVLLVKKKDGSMKLCVDYRQLNKVTIKNKYPLPRIDDLMDQLVGACVFSKIDLRSFLELVGYYRRFIENFSRLALPLTKLTKKDQPFVWDSRCEESFQELKRRLTSAPVLVLPDPSKTFEVFCDALNWV
;
A
#
# COMPACT_ATOMS: atom_id res chain seq x y z
N LEU A 1 -18.72 -18.61 5.79
CA LEU A 1 -17.41 -17.92 5.67
C LEU A 1 -17.25 -16.77 6.68
N VAL A 2 -17.77 -15.55 6.48
CA VAL A 2 -17.53 -14.44 7.45
C VAL A 2 -18.08 -14.71 8.85
N ARG A 3 -19.20 -15.45 8.95
CA ARG A 3 -19.75 -15.91 10.25
C ARG A 3 -19.04 -17.14 10.82
N GLU A 4 -18.32 -17.87 9.99
CA GLU A 4 -17.62 -19.12 10.36
C GLU A 4 -16.16 -18.85 10.76
N PHE A 5 -15.57 -17.77 10.25
CA PHE A 5 -14.20 -17.33 10.54
C PHE A 5 -14.16 -15.85 11.00
N PRO A 6 -14.90 -15.46 12.06
CA PRO A 6 -14.91 -14.09 12.55
C PRO A 6 -13.50 -13.58 12.97
N GLU A 7 -12.62 -14.48 13.36
CA GLU A 7 -11.22 -14.23 13.75
C GLU A 7 -10.33 -13.78 12.59
N LEU A 8 -10.67 -14.13 11.34
CA LEU A 8 -9.93 -13.67 10.15
C LEU A 8 -10.34 -12.26 9.71
N PHE A 9 -11.48 -11.75 10.18
CA PHE A 9 -12.02 -10.45 9.79
C PHE A 9 -12.30 -9.53 10.99
N PRO A 10 -11.32 -9.28 11.88
CA PRO A 10 -11.51 -8.42 13.02
C PRO A 10 -11.71 -6.95 12.56
N LYS A 11 -12.55 -6.21 13.28
CA LYS A 11 -12.82 -4.77 12.98
C LYS A 11 -11.62 -3.88 13.30
N ASP A 12 -10.78 -4.29 14.25
CA ASP A 12 -9.51 -3.66 14.62
C ASP A 12 -8.48 -4.75 14.94
N VAL A 13 -7.22 -4.51 14.62
CA VAL A 13 -6.11 -5.42 14.95
C VAL A 13 -5.64 -5.02 16.34
N SER A 14 -6.02 -5.82 17.34
CA SER A 14 -5.78 -5.51 18.76
C SER A 14 -4.39 -5.91 19.24
N SER A 15 -3.71 -6.83 18.56
CA SER A 15 -2.41 -7.36 18.98
C SER A 15 -1.55 -7.79 17.79
N LEU A 16 -0.26 -8.04 18.04
CA LEU A 16 0.62 -8.66 17.07
C LEU A 16 0.04 -10.02 16.60
N PRO A 17 0.25 -10.38 15.32
CA PRO A 17 -0.12 -11.70 14.83
C PRO A 17 0.65 -12.79 15.58
N PRO A 18 0.14 -14.04 15.60
CA PRO A 18 0.89 -15.17 16.14
C PRO A 18 2.22 -15.32 15.41
N GLU A 19 3.20 -15.88 16.12
CA GLU A 19 4.52 -16.18 15.58
C GLU A 19 4.39 -17.11 14.36
N ARG A 20 5.18 -16.82 13.31
CA ARG A 20 5.16 -17.56 12.04
C ARG A 20 6.58 -18.02 11.75
N GLU A 21 6.72 -19.09 10.96
CA GLU A 21 8.03 -19.63 10.56
C GLU A 21 8.90 -18.64 9.77
N ILE A 22 8.27 -17.65 9.13
CA ILE A 22 8.95 -16.61 8.36
C ILE A 22 9.02 -15.34 9.18
N GLU A 23 10.22 -15.00 9.66
CA GLU A 23 10.51 -13.70 10.24
C GLU A 23 10.85 -12.67 9.16
N PHE A 24 10.38 -11.44 9.35
CA PHE A 24 10.72 -10.33 8.46
C PHE A 24 12.02 -9.67 8.94
N SER A 25 13.13 -9.95 8.25
CA SER A 25 14.41 -9.27 8.48
C SER A 25 14.56 -8.04 7.58
N ILE A 26 15.24 -7.00 8.11
CA ILE A 26 15.68 -5.84 7.34
C ILE A 26 17.19 -5.97 7.16
N ASP A 27 17.61 -6.48 6.01
CA ASP A 27 19.03 -6.65 5.71
C ASP A 27 19.66 -5.30 5.34
N LEU A 28 20.80 -4.99 5.94
CA LEU A 28 21.53 -3.74 5.70
C LEU A 28 22.80 -4.02 4.89
N VAL A 29 23.26 -3.02 4.14
CA VAL A 29 24.55 -3.08 3.44
C VAL A 29 25.67 -3.34 4.47
N PRO A 30 26.55 -4.34 4.24
CA PRO A 30 27.64 -4.64 5.17
C PRO A 30 28.52 -3.43 5.46
N GLY A 31 28.89 -3.24 6.74
CA GLY A 31 29.71 -2.09 7.17
C GLY A 31 28.94 -0.79 7.45
N THR A 32 27.61 -0.80 7.35
CA THR A 32 26.78 0.37 7.68
C THR A 32 26.83 0.67 9.18
N SER A 33 27.21 1.90 9.53
CA SER A 33 27.16 2.41 10.91
C SER A 33 25.73 2.83 11.29
N PRO A 34 25.35 2.77 12.58
CA PRO A 34 24.04 3.21 13.04
C PRO A 34 23.72 4.65 12.65
N ILE A 35 22.52 4.85 12.10
CA ILE A 35 22.00 6.17 11.76
C ILE A 35 21.06 6.62 12.88
N SER A 36 21.41 7.71 13.56
CA SER A 36 20.57 8.35 14.57
C SER A 36 20.33 9.80 14.21
N ILE A 37 19.07 10.14 13.95
CA ILE A 37 18.64 11.46 13.51
C ILE A 37 17.82 12.09 14.61
N ALA A 38 18.10 13.36 14.91
CA ALA A 38 17.35 14.11 15.90
C ALA A 38 15.85 14.20 15.52
N PRO A 39 14.93 14.11 16.49
CA PRO A 39 13.51 14.32 16.25
C PRO A 39 13.23 15.71 15.65
N TYR A 40 12.22 15.79 14.79
CA TYR A 40 11.76 17.08 14.27
C TYR A 40 11.16 17.93 15.39
N ARG A 41 11.22 19.26 15.23
CA ARG A 41 10.50 20.19 16.10
C ARG A 41 9.01 19.99 15.89
N VAL A 42 8.29 19.87 17.00
CA VAL A 42 6.85 19.62 17.05
C VAL A 42 6.19 20.70 17.92
N SER A 43 5.01 21.14 17.51
CA SER A 43 4.21 22.09 18.30
C SER A 43 3.65 21.41 19.57
N PRO A 44 3.24 22.17 20.60
CA PRO A 44 2.64 21.59 21.81
C PRO A 44 1.43 20.70 21.53
N ASN A 45 0.57 21.07 20.57
CA ASN A 45 -0.60 20.28 20.19
C ASN A 45 -0.20 18.97 19.49
N GLU A 46 0.81 19.01 18.63
CA GLU A 46 1.36 17.82 17.98
C GLU A 46 2.06 16.90 18.97
N LEU A 47 2.71 17.43 20.01
CA LEU A 47 3.32 16.63 21.07
C LEU A 47 2.30 15.83 21.86
N VAL A 48 1.15 16.43 22.18
CA VAL A 48 0.06 15.74 22.89
C VAL A 48 -0.49 14.60 22.03
N GLU A 49 -0.76 14.87 20.75
CA GLU A 49 -1.25 13.84 19.82
C GLU A 49 -0.21 12.75 19.55
N LEU A 50 1.07 13.11 19.43
CA LEU A 50 2.16 12.18 19.24
C LEU A 50 2.28 11.22 20.44
N LYS A 51 2.26 11.74 21.67
CA LYS A 51 2.31 10.92 22.89
C LYS A 51 1.13 9.96 22.96
N LYS A 52 -0.08 10.46 22.69
CA LYS A 52 -1.30 9.64 22.66
C LYS A 52 -1.17 8.46 21.68
N GLN A 53 -0.75 8.71 20.43
CA GLN A 53 -0.60 7.63 19.44
C GLN A 53 0.53 6.65 19.80
N ILE A 54 1.59 7.10 20.47
CA ILE A 54 2.67 6.22 20.95
C ILE A 54 2.15 5.31 22.07
N GLU A 55 1.41 5.85 23.04
CA GLU A 55 0.81 5.09 24.15
C GLU A 55 -0.16 4.03 23.61
N GLU A 56 -1.07 4.40 22.69
CA GLU A 56 -1.98 3.46 22.03
C GLU A 56 -1.25 2.32 21.30
N GLN A 57 -0.12 2.61 20.64
CA GLN A 57 0.68 1.59 19.95
C GLN A 57 1.48 0.69 20.92
N GLN A 58 1.87 1.23 22.08
CA GLN A 58 2.50 0.44 23.15
C GLN A 58 1.49 -0.50 23.81
N GLU A 59 0.27 -0.02 24.07
CA GLU A 59 -0.82 -0.85 24.61
C GLU A 59 -1.19 -2.00 23.66
N LYS A 60 -1.22 -1.74 22.35
CA LYS A 60 -1.42 -2.77 21.30
C LYS A 60 -0.21 -3.71 21.11
N GLN A 61 0.89 -3.49 21.83
CA GLN A 61 2.16 -4.22 21.71
C GLN A 61 2.80 -4.16 20.32
N PHE A 62 2.45 -3.18 19.50
CA PHE A 62 3.09 -2.98 18.19
C PHE A 62 4.48 -2.37 18.30
N ILE A 63 4.73 -1.60 19.35
CA ILE A 63 6.02 -1.00 19.65
C ILE A 63 6.41 -1.25 21.10
N ARG A 64 7.71 -1.14 21.39
CA ARG A 64 8.26 -1.22 22.75
C ARG A 64 9.37 -0.19 22.93
N PRO A 65 9.63 0.27 24.16
CA PRO A 65 10.83 1.05 24.47
C PRO A 65 12.09 0.32 24.00
N SER A 66 13.04 1.07 23.46
CA SER A 66 14.28 0.53 22.89
C SER A 66 15.46 1.44 23.22
N VAL A 67 16.64 0.85 23.38
CA VAL A 67 17.93 1.54 23.58
C VAL A 67 18.82 1.43 22.33
N SER A 68 18.19 1.32 21.16
CA SER A 68 18.89 1.13 19.89
C SER A 68 19.83 2.29 19.59
N PRO A 69 21.03 2.03 19.03
CA PRO A 69 21.89 3.08 18.49
C PRO A 69 21.29 3.71 17.21
N TRP A 70 20.21 3.13 16.66
CA TRP A 70 19.47 3.66 15.52
C TRP A 70 18.30 4.53 15.96
N GLY A 71 18.13 5.67 15.30
CA GLY A 71 17.06 6.62 15.57
C GLY A 71 16.52 7.24 14.28
N ALA A 72 15.23 7.05 14.02
CA ALA A 72 14.51 7.70 12.93
C ALA A 72 13.53 8.73 13.49
N PRO A 73 13.41 9.92 12.88
CA PRO A 73 12.52 10.95 13.38
C PRO A 73 11.08 10.61 12.99
N VAL A 74 10.14 11.10 13.80
CA VAL A 74 8.70 10.90 13.59
C VAL A 74 8.06 12.22 13.16
N LEU A 75 7.08 12.16 12.27
CA LEU A 75 6.27 13.28 11.84
C LEU A 75 4.78 12.93 11.88
N LEU A 76 3.93 13.96 12.08
CA LEU A 76 2.48 13.84 11.99
C LEU A 76 1.99 14.39 10.65
N VAL A 77 1.20 13.60 9.94
CA VAL A 77 0.60 13.98 8.65
C VAL A 77 -0.90 14.18 8.82
N LYS A 78 -1.42 15.34 8.42
CA LYS A 78 -2.87 15.60 8.36
C LYS A 78 -3.50 14.84 7.20
N LYS A 79 -4.48 13.99 7.51
CA LYS A 79 -5.34 13.35 6.52
C LYS A 79 -6.42 14.33 6.04
N LYS A 80 -7.10 13.98 4.95
CA LYS A 80 -8.23 14.75 4.39
C LYS A 80 -9.42 14.87 5.35
N ASP A 81 -9.56 13.91 6.26
CA ASP A 81 -10.61 13.88 7.29
C ASP A 81 -10.26 14.73 8.54
N GLY A 82 -9.11 15.39 8.54
CA GLY A 82 -8.62 16.19 9.67
C GLY A 82 -7.85 15.41 10.74
N SER A 83 -7.84 14.07 10.68
CA SER A 83 -7.07 13.24 11.61
C SER A 83 -5.56 13.30 11.34
N MET A 84 -4.76 13.14 12.39
CA MET A 84 -3.30 13.06 12.29
C MET A 84 -2.84 11.61 12.17
N LYS A 85 -1.86 11.34 11.30
CA LYS A 85 -1.22 10.04 11.18
C LYS A 85 0.25 10.13 11.58
N LEU A 86 0.66 9.33 12.56
CA LEU A 86 2.06 9.11 12.91
C LEU A 86 2.78 8.40 11.75
N CYS A 87 3.83 9.03 11.26
CA CYS A 87 4.70 8.50 10.21
C CYS A 87 6.16 8.57 10.66
N VAL A 88 6.85 7.43 10.61
CA VAL A 88 8.28 7.36 10.88
C VAL A 88 9.06 7.58 9.58
N ASP A 89 10.05 8.46 9.61
CA ASP A 89 10.85 8.81 8.45
C ASP A 89 12.02 7.84 8.27
N TYR A 90 11.74 6.69 7.66
CA TYR A 90 12.75 5.67 7.34
C TYR A 90 13.56 6.00 6.09
N ARG A 91 13.53 7.21 5.53
CA ARG A 91 14.24 7.52 4.27
C ARG A 91 15.74 7.22 4.34
N GLN A 92 16.40 7.53 5.47
CA GLN A 92 17.82 7.23 5.63
C GLN A 92 18.08 5.73 5.81
N LEU A 93 17.24 5.04 6.59
CA LEU A 93 17.31 3.59 6.73
C LEU A 93 17.13 2.88 5.39
N ASN A 94 16.10 3.26 4.62
CA ASN A 94 15.77 2.68 3.31
C ASN A 94 16.88 2.86 2.26
N LYS A 95 17.80 3.82 2.44
CA LYS A 95 18.97 3.99 1.54
C LYS A 95 20.05 2.93 1.80
N VAL A 96 20.17 2.48 3.05
CA VAL A 96 21.18 1.51 3.48
C VAL A 96 20.61 0.08 3.60
N THR A 97 19.29 -0.08 3.48
CA THR A 97 18.64 -1.39 3.36
C THR A 97 18.90 -2.03 2.00
N ILE A 98 19.27 -3.31 2.01
CA ILE A 98 19.38 -4.12 0.80
C ILE A 98 17.97 -4.28 0.23
N LYS A 99 17.76 -3.78 -1.00
CA LYS A 99 16.46 -3.86 -1.65
C LYS A 99 16.16 -5.30 -2.02
N ASN A 100 15.21 -5.92 -1.32
CA ASN A 100 14.67 -7.22 -1.72
C ASN A 100 13.96 -7.08 -3.06
N LYS A 101 14.59 -7.58 -4.13
CA LYS A 101 14.01 -7.65 -5.47
C LYS A 101 13.30 -8.99 -5.61
N TYR A 102 12.16 -9.15 -4.95
CA TYR A 102 11.31 -10.30 -5.18
C TYR A 102 10.71 -10.19 -6.59
N PRO A 103 10.81 -11.22 -7.44
CA PRO A 103 10.18 -11.22 -8.76
C PRO A 103 8.67 -11.25 -8.56
N LEU A 104 8.05 -10.07 -8.66
CA LEU A 104 6.59 -10.00 -8.74
C LEU A 104 6.17 -10.52 -10.12
N PRO A 105 5.16 -11.42 -10.19
CA PRO A 105 4.67 -11.94 -11.46
C PRO A 105 4.14 -10.81 -12.34
N ARG A 106 4.22 -10.98 -13.66
CA ARG A 106 3.67 -9.97 -14.57
C ARG A 106 2.16 -9.96 -14.46
N ILE A 107 1.56 -8.84 -14.84
CA ILE A 107 0.11 -8.73 -14.89
C ILE A 107 -0.50 -9.76 -15.85
N ASP A 108 0.16 -10.04 -16.97
CA ASP A 108 -0.29 -11.04 -17.94
C ASP A 108 -0.32 -12.43 -17.29
N ASP A 109 0.75 -12.81 -16.58
CA ASP A 109 0.84 -14.08 -15.85
C ASP A 109 -0.27 -14.21 -14.79
N LEU A 110 -0.57 -13.12 -14.07
CA LEU A 110 -1.66 -13.08 -13.09
C LEU A 110 -3.05 -13.17 -13.74
N MET A 111 -3.24 -12.55 -14.91
CA MET A 111 -4.53 -12.55 -15.61
C MET A 111 -4.80 -13.88 -16.32
N ASP A 112 -3.76 -14.56 -16.81
CA ASP A 112 -3.86 -15.90 -17.38
C ASP A 112 -4.28 -16.94 -16.33
N GLN A 113 -3.85 -16.78 -15.08
CA GLN A 113 -4.28 -17.63 -13.97
C GLN A 113 -5.78 -17.50 -13.65
N LEU A 114 -6.42 -16.42 -14.06
CA LEU A 114 -7.85 -16.15 -13.83
C LEU A 114 -8.74 -16.65 -14.98
N VAL A 115 -8.15 -17.21 -16.05
CA VAL A 115 -8.90 -17.75 -17.19
C VAL A 115 -9.72 -18.96 -16.74
N GLY A 116 -11.04 -18.87 -16.90
CA GLY A 116 -11.98 -19.92 -16.49
C GLY A 116 -12.54 -19.77 -15.07
N ALA A 117 -12.12 -18.76 -14.31
CA ALA A 117 -12.76 -18.44 -13.04
C ALA A 117 -14.12 -17.75 -13.28
N CYS A 118 -15.18 -18.27 -12.66
CA CYS A 118 -16.55 -17.74 -12.80
C CYS A 118 -17.03 -16.96 -11.56
N VAL A 119 -16.26 -16.99 -10.47
CA VAL A 119 -16.63 -16.40 -9.18
C VAL A 119 -15.43 -15.61 -8.65
N PHE A 120 -15.64 -14.31 -8.39
CA PHE A 120 -14.65 -13.41 -7.80
C PHE A 120 -15.18 -12.83 -6.49
N SER A 121 -14.31 -12.72 -5.50
CA SER A 121 -14.62 -12.10 -4.21
C SER A 121 -14.31 -10.59 -4.20
N LYS A 122 -14.78 -9.88 -3.17
CA LYS A 122 -14.36 -8.49 -2.92
C LYS A 122 -12.84 -8.34 -2.73
N ILE A 123 -12.16 -9.40 -2.29
CA ILE A 123 -10.71 -9.41 -2.09
C ILE A 123 -10.03 -9.41 -3.47
N ASP A 124 -10.48 -10.29 -4.36
CA ASP A 124 -9.95 -10.38 -5.73
C ASP A 124 -10.17 -9.05 -6.49
N LEU A 125 -11.34 -8.43 -6.32
CA LEU A 125 -11.62 -7.12 -6.92
C LEU A 125 -10.71 -6.02 -6.37
N ARG A 126 -10.41 -6.05 -5.06
CA ARG A 126 -9.49 -5.09 -4.44
C ARG A 126 -8.06 -5.28 -4.95
N SER A 127 -7.58 -6.52 -5.02
CA SER A 127 -6.27 -6.85 -5.57
C SER A 127 -6.15 -6.41 -7.04
N PHE A 128 -7.20 -6.64 -7.84
CA PHE A 128 -7.27 -6.13 -9.22
C PHE A 128 -7.18 -4.60 -9.26
N LEU A 129 -7.95 -3.88 -8.44
CA LEU A 129 -7.93 -2.42 -8.40
C LEU A 129 -6.59 -1.84 -7.92
N GLU A 130 -5.92 -2.49 -6.98
CA GLU A 130 -4.57 -2.13 -6.54
C GLU A 130 -3.56 -2.28 -7.69
N LEU A 131 -3.65 -3.38 -8.43
CA LEU A 131 -2.82 -3.65 -9.60
C LEU A 131 -3.06 -2.64 -10.73
N VAL A 132 -4.33 -2.41 -11.12
CA VAL A 132 -4.65 -1.42 -12.16
C VAL A 132 -4.31 0.00 -11.70
N GLY A 133 -4.45 0.28 -10.39
CA GLY A 133 -4.05 1.53 -9.75
C GLY A 133 -2.56 1.83 -9.88
N TYR A 134 -1.70 0.82 -9.92
CA TYR A 134 -0.27 0.99 -10.21
C TYR A 134 -0.03 1.56 -11.63
N TYR A 135 -0.79 1.05 -12.61
CA TYR A 135 -0.74 1.46 -14.02
C TYR A 135 -1.63 2.66 -14.34
N ARG A 136 -2.31 3.26 -13.35
CA ARG A 136 -3.26 4.37 -13.53
C ARG A 136 -2.73 5.52 -14.38
N ARG A 137 -1.41 5.76 -14.34
CA ARG A 137 -0.75 6.87 -15.05
C ARG A 137 -0.78 6.70 -16.58
N PHE A 138 -1.01 5.48 -17.04
CA PHE A 138 -1.08 5.11 -18.46
C PHE A 138 -2.51 4.83 -18.93
N ILE A 139 -3.49 4.97 -18.04
CA ILE A 139 -4.90 4.71 -18.31
C ILE A 139 -5.64 6.05 -18.23
N GLU A 140 -5.94 6.63 -19.39
CA GLU A 140 -6.76 7.84 -19.47
C GLU A 140 -8.12 7.63 -18.79
N ASN A 141 -8.57 8.65 -18.06
CA ASN A 141 -9.84 8.61 -17.33
C ASN A 141 -9.98 7.43 -16.35
N PHE A 142 -8.86 6.90 -15.82
CA PHE A 142 -8.86 5.79 -14.85
C PHE A 142 -9.86 5.99 -13.71
N SER A 143 -9.91 7.19 -13.11
CA SER A 143 -10.83 7.50 -12.02
C SER A 143 -12.30 7.27 -12.39
N ARG A 144 -12.68 7.51 -13.65
CA ARG A 144 -14.05 7.30 -14.15
C ARG A 144 -14.33 5.82 -14.40
N LEU A 145 -13.35 5.10 -14.95
CA LEU A 145 -13.42 3.66 -15.24
C LEU A 145 -13.40 2.81 -13.97
N ALA A 146 -12.58 3.16 -12.99
CA ALA A 146 -12.48 2.44 -11.72
C ALA A 146 -13.61 2.79 -10.74
N LEU A 147 -14.39 3.85 -10.98
CA LEU A 147 -15.47 4.28 -10.08
C LEU A 147 -16.53 3.20 -9.77
N PRO A 148 -17.11 2.49 -10.75
CA PRO A 148 -18.07 1.41 -10.48
C PRO A 148 -17.45 0.27 -9.65
N LEU A 149 -16.22 -0.13 -9.96
CA LEU A 149 -15.52 -1.20 -9.24
C LEU A 149 -15.11 -0.77 -7.82
N THR A 150 -14.62 0.45 -7.64
CA THR A 150 -14.26 0.98 -6.32
C THR A 150 -15.48 1.15 -5.41
N LYS A 151 -16.66 1.45 -5.97
CA LYS A 151 -17.93 1.43 -5.22
C LYS A 151 -18.21 0.06 -4.61
N LEU A 152 -18.01 -1.04 -5.34
CA LEU A 152 -18.24 -2.41 -4.84
C LEU A 152 -17.33 -2.78 -3.64
N THR A 153 -16.18 -2.12 -3.50
CA THR A 153 -15.24 -2.35 -2.39
C THR A 153 -15.59 -1.57 -1.10
N LYS A 154 -16.62 -0.70 -1.12
CA LYS A 154 -17.03 0.06 0.06
C LYS A 154 -17.69 -0.83 1.14
N LYS A 155 -17.47 -0.45 2.41
CA LYS A 155 -17.83 -1.22 3.61
C LYS A 155 -19.33 -1.50 3.73
N ASP A 156 -20.18 -0.61 3.22
CA ASP A 156 -21.65 -0.67 3.35
C ASP A 156 -22.39 -0.85 2.01
N GLN A 157 -21.70 -1.30 0.97
CA GLN A 157 -22.30 -1.52 -0.35
C GLN A 157 -22.44 -3.03 -0.65
N PRO A 158 -23.65 -3.52 -1.00
CA PRO A 158 -23.82 -4.91 -1.42
C PRO A 158 -23.00 -5.18 -2.69
N PHE A 159 -22.39 -6.37 -2.76
CA PHE A 159 -21.63 -6.79 -3.94
C PHE A 159 -22.60 -7.21 -5.04
N VAL A 160 -23.03 -6.24 -5.84
CA VAL A 160 -23.89 -6.46 -7.00
C VAL A 160 -23.07 -6.13 -8.24
N TRP A 161 -22.68 -7.15 -8.99
CA TRP A 161 -21.96 -6.98 -10.23
C TRP A 161 -22.95 -6.65 -11.35
N ASP A 162 -23.08 -5.36 -11.68
CA ASP A 162 -23.95 -4.88 -12.75
C ASP A 162 -23.21 -4.78 -14.10
N SER A 163 -23.94 -4.59 -15.20
CA SER A 163 -23.36 -4.48 -16.53
C SER A 163 -22.31 -3.36 -16.63
N ARG A 164 -22.46 -2.29 -15.84
CA ARG A 164 -21.52 -1.17 -15.80
C ARG A 164 -20.18 -1.56 -15.14
N CYS A 165 -20.22 -2.41 -14.12
CA CYS A 165 -19.02 -3.01 -13.52
C CYS A 165 -18.30 -3.91 -14.52
N GLU A 166 -19.04 -4.77 -15.23
CA GLU A 166 -18.47 -5.65 -16.25
C GLU A 166 -17.80 -4.86 -17.39
N GLU A 167 -18.50 -3.88 -17.97
CA GLU A 167 -17.95 -3.02 -19.02
C GLU A 167 -16.68 -2.30 -18.56
N SER A 168 -16.68 -1.80 -17.32
CA SER A 168 -15.53 -1.11 -16.75
C SER A 168 -14.35 -2.06 -16.50
N PHE A 169 -14.63 -3.28 -16.04
CA PHE A 169 -13.62 -4.31 -15.83
C PHE A 169 -12.98 -4.74 -17.16
N GLN A 170 -13.78 -5.03 -18.18
CA GLN A 170 -13.28 -5.41 -19.51
C GLN A 170 -12.51 -4.28 -20.17
N GLU A 171 -12.96 -3.03 -20.06
CA GLU A 171 -12.22 -1.89 -20.61
C GLU A 171 -10.90 -1.66 -19.87
N LEU A 172 -10.85 -1.81 -18.53
CA LEU A 172 -9.59 -1.75 -17.78
C LEU A 172 -8.64 -2.88 -18.19
N LYS A 173 -9.15 -4.10 -18.33
CA LYS A 173 -8.38 -5.26 -18.83
C LYS A 173 -7.81 -4.97 -20.22
N ARG A 174 -8.65 -4.50 -21.15
CA ARG A 174 -8.23 -4.13 -22.51
C ARG A 174 -7.17 -3.04 -22.50
N ARG A 175 -7.31 -2.00 -21.67
CA ARG A 175 -6.34 -0.90 -21.58
C ARG A 175 -5.00 -1.35 -21.02
N LEU A 176 -5.01 -2.28 -20.06
CA LEU A 176 -3.80 -2.90 -19.54
C LEU A 176 -3.07 -3.74 -20.60
N THR A 177 -3.82 -4.44 -21.46
CA THR A 177 -3.24 -5.34 -22.47
C THR A 177 -2.97 -4.70 -23.84
N SER A 178 -3.55 -3.53 -24.14
CA SER A 178 -3.45 -2.88 -25.46
C SER A 178 -2.66 -1.57 -25.51
N ALA A 179 -2.37 -0.94 -24.37
CA ALA A 179 -1.61 0.30 -24.34
C ALA A 179 -0.10 0.04 -24.55
N PRO A 180 0.71 1.01 -25.04
CA PRO A 180 2.16 0.89 -25.25
C PRO A 180 2.98 0.84 -23.93
N VAL A 181 2.41 0.19 -22.90
CA VAL A 181 2.82 0.23 -21.49
C VAL A 181 4.00 -0.69 -21.19
N LEU A 182 4.35 -1.61 -22.09
CA LEU A 182 5.30 -2.69 -21.81
C LEU A 182 6.32 -2.87 -22.95
N VAL A 183 7.17 -1.87 -23.19
CA VAL A 183 8.51 -2.20 -23.73
C VAL A 183 9.31 -2.76 -22.58
N LEU A 184 10.00 -3.88 -22.79
CA LEU A 184 10.85 -4.49 -21.76
C LEU A 184 11.81 -3.42 -21.21
N PRO A 185 11.77 -3.14 -19.89
CA PRO A 185 12.69 -2.20 -19.29
C PRO A 185 14.09 -2.78 -19.45
N ASP A 186 14.92 -2.09 -20.24
CA ASP A 186 16.30 -2.46 -20.45
C ASP A 186 17.09 -2.16 -19.16
N PRO A 187 17.57 -3.17 -18.42
CA PRO A 187 18.26 -2.97 -17.15
C PRO A 187 19.61 -2.26 -17.31
N SER A 188 20.12 -2.13 -18.55
CA SER A 188 21.34 -1.38 -18.85
C SER A 188 21.11 0.13 -19.00
N LYS A 189 19.85 0.59 -19.01
CA LYS A 189 19.49 2.00 -19.22
C LYS A 189 18.99 2.66 -17.94
N THR A 190 19.20 3.97 -17.86
CA THR A 190 18.64 4.83 -16.80
C THR A 190 17.16 5.09 -17.06
N PHE A 191 16.36 5.00 -15.99
CA PHE A 191 14.92 5.29 -16.05
C PHE A 191 14.67 6.74 -15.65
N GLU A 192 13.93 7.47 -16.48
CA GLU A 192 13.50 8.84 -16.20
C GLU A 192 11.99 8.87 -15.96
N VAL A 193 11.55 9.53 -14.89
CA VAL A 193 10.14 9.69 -14.55
C VAL A 193 9.77 11.16 -14.70
N PHE A 194 8.99 11.46 -15.74
CA PHE A 194 8.39 12.78 -15.91
C PHE A 194 7.09 12.85 -15.11
N CYS A 195 6.97 13.87 -14.28
CA CYS A 195 5.79 14.13 -13.47
C CYS A 195 5.35 15.56 -13.75
N ASP A 196 4.18 15.75 -14.36
CA ASP A 196 3.55 17.05 -14.56
C ASP A 196 2.32 17.15 -13.64
N ALA A 197 2.16 18.29 -12.99
CA ALA A 197 1.04 18.60 -12.13
C ALA A 197 0.36 19.87 -12.66
N LEU A 198 -0.51 19.70 -13.65
CA LEU A 198 -1.42 20.76 -14.08
C LEU A 198 -2.54 20.88 -13.04
N ASN A 199 -2.53 21.98 -12.28
CA ASN A 199 -3.60 22.36 -11.36
C ASN A 199 -4.87 22.70 -12.15
N TRP A 200 -5.72 21.71 -12.39
CA TRP A 200 -7.13 21.97 -12.71
C TRP A 200 -7.85 22.20 -11.38
N VAL A 201 -7.95 23.48 -11.01
CA VAL A 201 -8.76 24.00 -9.89
C VAL A 201 -10.23 23.71 -10.16
#